data_AF-A0A3M1M7L5-F1
#
_entry.id   AF-A0A3M1M7L5-F1
#
_cell.length_a   1.000
_cell.length_b   1.000
_cell.length_c   1.000
_cell.angle_alpha   90.00
_cell.angle_beta   90.00
_cell.angle_gamma   90.00
#
_symmetry.space_group_name_H-M   'P 1'
#
loop_
_entity.id
_entity.type
_entity.pdbx_description
1 polymer ?
#
loop_
_entity_poly.entity_id
_entity_poly.type
_entity_poly.pdbx_seq_one_letter_code
_entity_poly.pdbx_strand_id
1 'polypeptide(L)'
;NLRQYFGEEPDANMVRAVLASAAVLPQPANDRINVRRGTDGLRQVYGYGQIDEDILYESADRRVTMVAQSTIPLDTFAIYEVPSPPEFRSASGRKRVTVTLAFDPPVRRRRADYLGVKMDYALIRGKSVDEIVEAYRQLSQEERAAAQSSPDGIQGAFQSPFKCNLIPGTRTLQSSTLQRSEWEFSSERNDYGESWYLVIRAQRTWAPETFTEQRFATTVTLQAEEPELYALIQNRIRLRQQQRARARQ
;
A
#
# COMPACT_ATOMS: atom_id res chain seq x y z
N ASN A 1 -0.35 -23.57 4.11
CA ASN A 1 -1.12 -22.99 5.24
C ASN A 1 -0.52 -21.62 5.56
N LEU A 2 -1.30 -20.52 5.48
CA LEU A 2 -0.79 -19.13 5.61
C LEU A 2 0.02 -18.88 6.89
N ARG A 3 -0.31 -19.57 7.99
CA ARG A 3 0.44 -19.50 9.26
C ARG A 3 1.90 -19.93 9.10
N GLN A 4 2.16 -20.98 8.31
CA GLN A 4 3.53 -21.46 8.06
C GLN A 4 4.31 -20.50 7.17
N TYR A 5 3.64 -19.79 6.26
CA TYR A 5 4.27 -18.83 5.36
C TYR A 5 4.61 -17.51 6.05
N PHE A 6 3.77 -17.04 6.97
CA PHE A 6 3.93 -15.73 7.61
C PHE A 6 4.55 -15.78 9.01
N GLY A 7 4.66 -16.97 9.62
CA GLY A 7 5.30 -17.14 10.93
C GLY A 7 4.45 -16.69 12.12
N GLU A 8 3.24 -16.18 11.88
CA GLU A 8 2.25 -15.80 12.89
C GLU A 8 0.84 -16.23 12.46
N GLU A 9 -0.11 -16.23 13.41
CA GLU A 9 -1.51 -16.54 13.10
C GLU A 9 -2.15 -15.37 12.36
N PRO A 10 -2.63 -15.56 11.12
CA PRO A 10 -3.20 -14.47 10.33
C PRO A 10 -4.56 -14.05 10.91
N ASP A 11 -4.75 -12.76 11.15
CA ASP A 11 -6.05 -12.20 11.50
C ASP A 11 -6.96 -12.06 10.26
N ALA A 12 -8.20 -11.67 10.49
CA ALA A 12 -9.17 -11.48 9.41
C ALA A 12 -8.74 -10.40 8.39
N ASN A 13 -8.01 -9.36 8.81
CA ASN A 13 -7.51 -8.33 7.92
C ASN A 13 -6.38 -8.89 7.05
N MET A 14 -5.46 -9.68 7.60
CA MET A 14 -4.39 -10.31 6.83
C MET A 14 -4.94 -11.24 5.76
N VAL A 15 -5.90 -12.10 6.12
CA VAL A 15 -6.56 -12.98 5.14
C VAL A 15 -7.21 -12.15 4.02
N ARG A 16 -7.93 -11.08 4.36
CA ARG A 16 -8.56 -10.20 3.37
C ARG A 16 -7.53 -9.50 2.47
N ALA A 17 -6.44 -8.99 3.03
CA ALA A 17 -5.41 -8.27 2.30
C ALA A 17 -4.67 -9.18 1.31
N VAL A 18 -4.33 -10.40 1.75
CA VAL A 18 -3.65 -11.42 0.93
C VAL A 18 -4.56 -11.95 -0.18
N LEU A 19 -5.84 -12.24 0.11
CA LEU A 19 -6.78 -12.64 -0.94
C LEU A 19 -6.97 -11.54 -1.98
N ALA A 20 -7.14 -10.29 -1.55
CA ALA A 20 -7.29 -9.19 -2.50
C ALA A 20 -6.02 -8.90 -3.29
N SER A 21 -4.81 -9.16 -2.77
CA SER A 21 -3.57 -9.01 -3.56
C SER A 21 -3.45 -10.06 -4.66
N ALA A 22 -4.01 -11.26 -4.44
CA ALA A 22 -4.02 -12.37 -5.39
C ALA A 22 -5.20 -12.35 -6.37
N ALA A 23 -6.15 -11.43 -6.24
CA ALA A 23 -7.30 -11.40 -7.13
C ALA A 23 -6.93 -10.88 -8.54
N VAL A 24 -7.46 -11.51 -9.59
CA VAL A 24 -7.25 -11.11 -10.99
C VAL A 24 -8.60 -10.94 -11.65
N LEU A 25 -8.73 -9.87 -12.43
CA LEU A 25 -9.91 -9.64 -13.25
C LEU A 25 -9.84 -10.55 -14.48
N PRO A 26 -10.82 -11.45 -14.70
CA PRO A 26 -10.82 -12.32 -15.88
C PRO A 26 -10.87 -11.49 -17.17
N GLN A 27 -10.09 -11.86 -18.18
CA GLN A 27 -10.05 -11.16 -19.47
C GLN A 27 -11.45 -10.97 -20.09
N PRO A 28 -12.35 -11.98 -20.09
CA PRO A 28 -13.71 -11.78 -20.60
C PRO A 28 -14.51 -10.68 -19.87
N ALA A 29 -14.24 -10.44 -18.58
CA ALA A 29 -14.89 -9.38 -17.82
C ALA A 29 -14.41 -7.99 -18.29
N ASN A 30 -13.12 -7.85 -18.61
CA ASN A 30 -12.59 -6.65 -19.26
C ASN A 30 -13.25 -6.43 -20.63
N ASP A 31 -13.30 -7.47 -21.47
CA ASP A 31 -13.80 -7.35 -22.84
C ASP A 31 -15.31 -7.02 -22.91
N ARG A 32 -16.09 -7.41 -21.90
CA ARG A 32 -17.56 -7.28 -21.90
C ARG A 32 -18.10 -6.18 -20.99
N ILE A 33 -17.58 -6.06 -19.77
CA ILE A 33 -18.12 -5.18 -18.74
C ILE A 33 -17.37 -3.85 -18.74
N ASN A 34 -16.04 -3.89 -18.72
CA ASN A 34 -15.23 -2.67 -18.69
C ASN A 34 -15.50 -1.78 -19.91
N VAL A 35 -15.60 -2.38 -21.11
CA VAL A 35 -15.93 -1.67 -22.35
C VAL A 35 -17.28 -0.92 -22.28
N ARG A 36 -18.27 -1.47 -21.55
CA ARG A 36 -19.63 -0.91 -21.49
C ARG A 36 -19.91 -0.03 -20.27
N ARG A 37 -19.27 -0.33 -19.14
CA ARG A 37 -19.57 0.30 -17.83
C ARG A 37 -18.33 0.89 -17.15
N GLY A 38 -17.19 0.88 -17.83
CA GLY A 38 -15.91 1.34 -17.28
C GLY A 38 -15.40 0.47 -16.14
N THR A 39 -14.29 0.94 -15.55
CA THR A 39 -13.60 0.27 -14.44
C THR A 39 -14.44 0.20 -13.18
N ASP A 40 -15.27 1.22 -12.93
CA ASP A 40 -16.20 1.25 -11.80
C ASP A 40 -17.29 0.18 -11.93
N GLY A 41 -17.87 0.01 -13.13
CA GLY A 41 -18.83 -1.05 -13.38
C GLY A 41 -18.22 -2.45 -13.27
N LEU A 42 -16.96 -2.61 -13.69
CA LEU A 42 -16.24 -3.85 -13.51
C LEU A 42 -16.05 -4.18 -12.03
N ARG A 43 -15.64 -3.19 -11.22
CA ARG A 43 -15.48 -3.34 -9.77
C ARG A 43 -16.80 -3.64 -9.06
N GLN A 44 -17.91 -3.07 -9.49
CA GLN A 44 -19.23 -3.36 -8.90
C GLN A 44 -19.67 -4.82 -9.11
N VAL A 45 -19.26 -5.44 -10.22
CA VAL A 45 -19.65 -6.83 -10.54
C VAL A 45 -18.65 -7.84 -9.98
N TYR A 46 -17.34 -7.60 -10.17
CA TYR A 46 -16.29 -8.55 -9.83
C TYR A 46 -15.52 -8.22 -8.54
N GLY A 47 -15.79 -7.08 -7.89
CA GLY A 47 -14.97 -6.61 -6.78
C GLY A 47 -13.52 -6.41 -7.21
N TYR A 48 -12.61 -7.19 -6.62
CA TYR A 48 -11.20 -7.23 -6.99
C TYR A 48 -10.83 -8.31 -8.02
N GLY A 49 -11.79 -9.14 -8.43
CA GLY A 49 -11.59 -10.25 -9.36
C GLY A 49 -11.73 -11.62 -8.69
N GLN A 50 -11.28 -12.65 -9.40
CA GLN A 50 -11.22 -14.02 -8.92
C GLN A 50 -9.85 -14.28 -8.30
N ILE A 51 -9.81 -15.05 -7.21
CA ILE A 51 -8.56 -15.42 -6.57
C ILE A 51 -7.79 -16.34 -7.51
N ASP A 52 -6.55 -15.96 -7.81
CA ASP A 52 -5.59 -16.80 -8.50
C ASP A 52 -4.75 -17.53 -7.45
N GLU A 53 -4.88 -18.86 -7.38
CA GLU A 53 -4.24 -19.69 -6.36
C GLU A 53 -2.71 -19.70 -6.50
N ASP A 54 -2.20 -19.62 -7.73
CA ASP A 54 -0.76 -19.56 -7.98
C ASP A 54 -0.20 -18.27 -7.40
N ILE A 55 -0.90 -17.15 -7.58
CA ILE A 55 -0.52 -15.87 -6.97
C ILE A 55 -0.60 -15.91 -5.44
N LEU A 56 -1.61 -16.62 -4.92
CA LEU A 56 -1.89 -16.67 -3.49
C LEU A 56 -0.83 -17.46 -2.72
N TYR A 57 -0.42 -18.62 -3.24
CA TYR A 57 0.48 -19.53 -2.56
C TYR A 57 1.93 -19.43 -3.02
N GLU A 58 2.17 -18.94 -4.24
CA GLU A 58 3.50 -18.88 -4.83
C GLU A 58 3.93 -17.43 -5.06
N SER A 59 4.99 -17.03 -4.35
CA SER A 59 5.87 -15.98 -4.86
C SER A 59 6.72 -16.62 -5.97
N ALA A 60 6.12 -16.81 -7.14
CA ALA A 60 6.84 -17.30 -8.32
C ALA A 60 8.09 -16.44 -8.58
N ASP A 61 9.05 -16.93 -9.37
CA ASP A 61 10.32 -16.23 -9.58
C ASP A 61 10.14 -14.76 -9.99
N ARG A 62 9.05 -14.42 -10.67
CA ARG A 62 8.72 -13.09 -11.19
C ARG A 62 7.90 -12.21 -10.24
N ARG A 63 7.65 -12.64 -9.00
CA ARG A 63 6.76 -11.95 -8.05
C ARG A 63 7.19 -12.14 -6.61
N VAL A 64 7.11 -11.07 -5.82
CA VAL A 64 7.33 -11.14 -4.37
C VAL A 64 6.24 -10.37 -3.65
N THR A 65 5.57 -11.03 -2.71
CA THR A 65 4.57 -10.41 -1.84
C THR A 65 5.12 -10.26 -0.43
N MET A 66 5.26 -9.00 -0.01
CA MET A 66 5.57 -8.64 1.38
C MET A 66 4.28 -8.39 2.13
N VAL A 67 4.19 -8.86 3.36
CA VAL A 67 3.00 -8.71 4.20
C VAL A 67 3.36 -8.09 5.55
N ALA A 68 2.42 -7.36 6.14
CA ALA A 68 2.51 -6.89 7.51
C ALA A 68 1.12 -6.81 8.13
N GLN A 69 0.95 -7.29 9.35
CA GLN A 69 -0.22 -7.10 10.19
C GLN A 69 0.21 -6.37 11.45
N SER A 70 -0.54 -5.34 11.86
CA SER A 70 -0.17 -4.50 12.99
C SER A 70 -1.35 -3.68 13.49
N THR A 71 -1.08 -2.83 14.46
CA THR A 71 -2.02 -1.86 15.03
C THR A 71 -1.42 -0.46 14.93
N ILE A 72 -2.23 0.53 14.57
CA ILE A 72 -1.81 1.93 14.43
C ILE A 72 -2.64 2.83 15.35
N PRO A 73 -2.02 3.69 16.19
CA PRO A 73 -2.74 4.70 16.96
C PRO A 73 -3.52 5.64 16.04
N LEU A 74 -4.70 6.08 16.46
CA LEU A 74 -5.49 6.99 15.64
C LEU A 74 -4.81 8.34 15.49
N ASP A 75 -5.08 8.97 14.34
CA ASP A 75 -4.53 10.25 13.91
C ASP A 75 -3.00 10.22 13.75
N THR A 76 -2.43 9.02 13.56
CA THR A 76 -1.01 8.82 13.27
C THR A 76 -0.79 8.17 11.90
N PHE A 77 0.48 7.96 11.55
CA PHE A 77 0.88 7.23 10.36
C PHE A 77 2.02 6.26 10.69
N ALA A 78 2.06 5.16 9.94
CA ALA A 78 3.15 4.19 9.96
C ALA A 78 3.92 4.25 8.64
N ILE A 79 5.24 4.10 8.70
CA ILE A 79 6.12 4.04 7.53
C ILE A 79 6.70 2.62 7.43
N TYR A 80 6.46 1.97 6.30
CA TYR A 80 7.07 0.69 5.95
C TYR A 80 8.07 0.88 4.80
N GLU A 81 9.30 0.42 5.01
CA GLU A 81 10.28 0.38 3.93
C GLU A 81 9.95 -0.79 2.98
N VAL A 82 9.85 -0.48 1.69
CA VAL A 82 9.62 -1.42 0.59
C VAL A 82 10.90 -1.44 -0.24
N PRO A 83 11.68 -2.54 -0.23
CA PRO A 83 12.87 -2.65 -1.06
C PRO A 83 12.53 -2.47 -2.53
N SER A 84 13.20 -1.53 -3.16
CA SER A 84 13.19 -1.35 -4.61
C SER A 84 14.61 -1.62 -5.07
N PRO A 85 14.93 -2.82 -5.59
CA PRO A 85 16.25 -3.08 -6.12
C PRO A 85 16.44 -2.42 -7.49
N PRO A 86 17.62 -1.86 -7.81
CA PRO A 86 17.92 -1.32 -9.13
C PRO A 86 17.64 -2.32 -10.26
N GLU A 87 17.90 -3.61 -10.03
CA GLU A 87 17.68 -4.68 -10.99
C GLU A 87 16.19 -4.84 -11.33
N PHE A 88 15.29 -4.65 -10.36
CA PHE A 88 13.85 -4.62 -10.61
C PHE A 88 13.42 -3.34 -11.34
N ARG A 89 13.94 -2.19 -10.94
CA ARG A 89 13.57 -0.88 -11.53
C ARG A 89 14.03 -0.73 -12.98
N SER A 90 15.24 -1.20 -13.25
CA SER A 90 15.94 -1.03 -14.53
C SER A 90 15.79 -2.21 -15.47
N ALA A 91 15.14 -3.30 -15.03
CA ALA A 91 14.83 -4.43 -15.90
C ALA A 91 14.10 -4.00 -17.18
N SER A 92 14.06 -4.85 -18.19
CA SER A 92 13.16 -4.68 -19.34
C SER A 92 11.72 -5.09 -18.96
N GLY A 93 10.76 -4.83 -19.86
CA GLY A 93 9.37 -5.27 -19.67
C GLY A 93 8.56 -4.45 -18.65
N ARG A 94 7.31 -4.86 -18.45
CA ARG A 94 6.38 -4.18 -17.54
C ARG A 94 6.57 -4.65 -16.10
N LYS A 95 6.51 -3.70 -15.17
CA LYS A 95 6.47 -3.93 -13.72
C LYS A 95 5.14 -3.47 -13.18
N ARG A 96 4.71 -4.15 -12.12
CA ARG A 96 3.53 -3.80 -11.35
C ARG A 96 3.85 -3.85 -9.87
N VAL A 97 3.39 -2.84 -9.16
CA VAL A 97 3.36 -2.78 -7.70
C VAL A 97 1.92 -2.77 -7.27
N THR A 98 1.48 -3.82 -6.58
CA THR A 98 0.13 -3.92 -6.04
C THR A 98 0.17 -3.72 -4.53
N VAL A 99 -0.56 -2.73 -4.04
CA VAL A 99 -0.70 -2.47 -2.61
C VAL A 99 -2.12 -2.79 -2.18
N THR A 100 -2.25 -3.57 -1.12
CA THR A 100 -3.54 -3.88 -0.49
C THR A 100 -3.52 -3.49 0.97
N LEU A 101 -4.58 -2.87 1.47
CA LEU A 101 -4.78 -2.53 2.87
C LEU A 101 -6.14 -3.04 3.33
N ALA A 102 -6.20 -3.76 4.44
CA ALA A 102 -7.43 -4.23 5.07
C ALA A 102 -7.47 -3.79 6.54
N PHE A 103 -8.63 -3.35 7.00
CA PHE A 103 -8.85 -2.94 8.38
C PHE A 103 -10.33 -3.16 8.76
N ASP A 104 -10.61 -3.06 10.06
CA ASP A 104 -11.91 -3.37 10.66
C ASP A 104 -12.32 -2.28 11.66
N PRO A 105 -12.71 -1.08 11.19
CA PRO A 105 -13.06 0.03 12.07
C PRO A 105 -14.46 -0.16 12.67
N PRO A 106 -14.78 0.53 13.78
CA PRO A 106 -16.16 0.59 14.25
C PRO A 106 -17.05 1.20 13.16
N VAL A 107 -18.24 0.64 12.96
CA VAL A 107 -19.20 1.08 11.93
C VAL A 107 -20.52 1.56 12.52
N ARG A 108 -21.16 2.55 11.88
CA ARG A 108 -22.49 3.04 12.28
C ARG A 108 -23.38 3.26 11.06
N ARG A 109 -24.46 2.48 10.98
CA ARG A 109 -25.38 2.41 9.84
C ARG A 109 -26.10 3.72 9.48
N ARG A 110 -26.22 4.68 10.40
CA ARG A 110 -27.04 5.91 10.22
C ARG A 110 -26.23 7.19 9.96
N ARG A 111 -24.91 7.14 9.77
CA ARG A 111 -24.08 8.32 9.50
C ARG A 111 -23.67 8.39 8.04
N ALA A 112 -23.54 9.62 7.52
CA ALA A 112 -22.94 9.88 6.21
C ALA A 112 -21.51 9.33 6.14
N ASP A 113 -20.74 9.48 7.22
CA ASP A 113 -19.48 8.78 7.42
C ASP A 113 -19.72 7.44 8.13
N TYR A 114 -19.89 6.37 7.36
CA TYR A 114 -20.18 5.02 7.88
C TYR A 114 -19.04 4.42 8.73
N LEU A 115 -17.79 4.76 8.42
CA LEU A 115 -16.59 4.24 9.08
C LEU A 115 -16.15 5.18 10.22
N GLY A 116 -15.91 4.66 11.41
CA GLY A 116 -15.45 5.44 12.56
C GLY A 116 -13.98 5.85 12.47
N VAL A 117 -13.21 5.11 11.66
CA VAL A 117 -11.83 5.41 11.29
C VAL A 117 -11.71 5.29 9.77
N LYS A 118 -11.07 6.26 9.14
CA LYS A 118 -10.66 6.18 7.74
C LYS A 118 -9.18 5.87 7.70
N MET A 119 -8.80 4.88 6.91
CA MET A 119 -7.40 4.62 6.60
C MET A 119 -7.12 4.85 5.13
N ASP A 120 -5.92 5.32 4.84
CA ASP A 120 -5.39 5.43 3.49
C ASP A 120 -3.90 5.13 3.47
N TYR A 121 -3.34 5.07 2.27
CA TYR A 121 -1.92 4.88 2.08
C TYR A 121 -1.38 5.62 0.85
N ALA A 122 -0.07 5.82 0.86
CA ALA A 122 0.69 6.32 -0.27
C ALA A 122 2.03 5.58 -0.36
N LEU A 123 2.49 5.31 -1.58
CA LEU A 123 3.83 4.80 -1.83
C LEU A 123 4.72 5.96 -2.29
N ILE A 124 5.76 6.25 -1.52
CA ILE A 124 6.68 7.37 -1.70
C ILE A 124 8.04 6.85 -2.14
N ARG A 125 8.69 7.53 -3.10
CA ARG A 125 10.03 7.22 -3.60
C ARG A 125 10.92 8.46 -3.59
N GLY A 126 12.23 8.28 -3.49
CA GLY A 126 13.19 9.38 -3.58
C GLY A 126 13.19 10.35 -2.40
N LYS A 127 12.69 9.90 -1.24
CA LYS A 127 12.60 10.70 -0.02
C LYS A 127 13.14 9.93 1.17
N SER A 128 13.81 10.63 2.06
CA SER A 128 14.27 10.09 3.34
C SER A 128 13.10 9.88 4.29
N VAL A 129 13.31 9.04 5.32
CA VAL A 129 12.30 8.83 6.37
C VAL A 129 12.00 10.15 7.09
N ASP A 130 13.02 10.98 7.36
CA ASP A 130 12.85 12.26 8.05
C ASP A 130 12.00 13.25 7.23
N GLU A 131 12.24 13.35 5.92
CA GLU A 131 11.38 14.15 5.04
C GLU A 131 9.93 13.65 5.04
N ILE A 132 9.73 12.32 5.08
CA ILE A 132 8.38 11.74 5.14
C ILE A 132 7.73 12.04 6.49
N VAL A 133 8.45 11.88 7.60
CA VAL A 133 7.93 12.21 8.93
C VAL A 133 7.52 13.67 9.00
N GLU A 134 8.35 14.57 8.49
CA GLU A 134 8.07 16.00 8.44
C GLU A 134 6.85 16.32 7.58
N ALA A 135 6.71 15.69 6.41
CA ALA A 135 5.59 15.92 5.51
C ALA A 135 4.25 15.36 6.02
N TYR A 136 4.28 14.35 6.90
CA TYR A 136 3.09 13.67 7.41
C TYR A 136 2.77 13.97 8.87
N ARG A 137 3.62 14.73 9.57
CA ARG A 137 3.32 15.20 10.93
C ARG A 137 2.04 16.03 10.95
N GLN A 138 1.30 15.94 12.04
CA GLN A 138 0.15 16.82 12.23
C GLN A 138 0.65 18.26 12.40
N LEU A 139 0.47 19.09 11.37
CA LEU A 139 0.69 20.54 11.52
C LEU A 139 -0.40 21.13 12.41
N SER A 140 0.00 21.96 13.37
CA SER A 140 -0.89 22.82 14.15
C SER A 140 -1.67 23.78 13.24
N GLN A 141 -2.75 24.35 13.76
CA GLN A 141 -3.60 25.27 12.98
C GLN A 141 -2.81 26.51 12.49
N GLU A 142 -1.84 26.96 13.27
CA GLU A 142 -0.94 28.08 12.95
C GLU A 142 0.08 27.71 11.88
N GLU A 143 0.70 26.53 11.96
CA GLU A 143 1.63 26.01 10.94
C GLU A 143 0.93 25.77 9.60
N ARG A 144 -0.34 25.33 9.60
CA ARG A 144 -1.15 25.18 8.38
C ARG A 144 -1.45 26.52 7.72
N ALA A 145 -1.64 27.57 8.50
CA ALA A 145 -1.86 28.92 7.99
C ALA A 145 -0.56 29.53 7.42
N ALA A 146 0.58 29.31 8.08
CA ALA A 146 1.89 29.74 7.60
C ALA A 146 2.33 28.97 6.33
N ALA A 147 2.10 27.66 6.26
CA ALA A 147 2.45 26.83 5.11
C ALA A 147 1.66 27.20 3.83
N GLN A 148 0.43 27.71 3.97
CA GLN A 148 -0.36 28.20 2.82
C GLN A 148 0.20 29.49 2.19
N SER A 149 1.12 30.18 2.88
CA SER A 149 1.68 31.47 2.45
C SER A 149 3.09 31.39 1.85
N SER A 150 3.71 30.21 1.80
CA SER A 150 5.03 30.00 1.18
C SER A 150 4.91 29.26 -0.16
N PRO A 151 5.66 29.66 -1.21
CA PRO A 151 5.70 28.95 -2.49
C PRO A 151 6.33 27.54 -2.37
N ASP A 152 7.11 27.30 -1.33
CA ASP A 152 7.66 25.99 -0.92
C ASP A 152 6.87 25.35 0.24
N GLY A 153 5.62 25.79 0.45
CA GLY A 153 4.78 25.42 1.58
C GLY A 153 4.60 23.90 1.75
N ILE A 154 4.83 23.42 2.98
CA ILE A 154 4.68 22.02 3.41
C ILE A 154 3.29 21.50 3.00
N GLN A 155 3.25 20.86 1.83
CA GLN A 155 2.05 20.23 1.30
C GLN A 155 1.96 18.83 1.90
N GLY A 156 0.97 18.65 2.76
CA GLY A 156 0.55 17.32 3.21
C GLY A 156 0.41 16.37 2.03
N ALA A 157 1.18 15.28 2.09
CA ALA A 157 1.41 14.28 1.05
C ALA A 157 2.17 14.79 -0.20
N PHE A 158 3.37 14.22 -0.40
CA PHE A 158 4.17 14.37 -1.62
C PHE A 158 3.32 14.21 -2.89
N GLN A 159 3.69 14.95 -3.94
CA GLN A 159 3.08 14.86 -5.26
C GLN A 159 3.99 14.10 -6.23
N SER A 160 3.51 13.96 -7.48
CA SER A 160 4.37 13.51 -8.58
C SER A 160 5.62 14.42 -8.67
N PRO A 161 6.82 13.86 -8.85
CA PRO A 161 7.10 12.46 -9.17
C PRO A 161 7.39 11.56 -7.94
N PHE A 162 7.41 12.10 -6.73
CA PHE A 162 7.80 11.39 -5.50
C PHE A 162 6.71 10.47 -4.95
N LYS A 163 5.44 10.77 -5.22
CA LYS A 163 4.32 9.87 -4.93
C LYS A 163 4.05 8.98 -6.15
N CYS A 164 4.16 7.68 -5.97
CA CYS A 164 3.86 6.70 -7.00
C CYS A 164 2.38 6.74 -7.37
N ASN A 165 2.07 6.61 -8.67
CA ASN A 165 0.71 6.74 -9.18
C ASN A 165 -0.08 5.44 -9.01
N LEU A 166 -0.53 5.20 -7.78
CA LEU A 166 -1.38 4.07 -7.41
C LEU A 166 -2.82 4.30 -7.89
N ILE A 167 -3.32 3.39 -8.72
CA ILE A 167 -4.65 3.42 -9.33
C ILE A 167 -5.45 2.20 -8.88
N PRO A 168 -6.69 2.38 -8.39
CA PRO A 168 -7.33 3.66 -8.10
C PRO A 168 -6.68 4.38 -6.91
N GLY A 169 -6.79 5.70 -6.90
CA GLY A 169 -6.26 6.53 -5.82
C GLY A 169 -7.12 6.55 -4.57
N THR A 170 -6.60 7.21 -3.53
CA THR A 170 -7.20 7.34 -2.19
C THR A 170 -8.67 7.77 -2.20
N ARG A 171 -9.03 8.76 -3.03
CA ARG A 171 -10.42 9.29 -3.09
C ARG A 171 -11.45 8.22 -3.46
N THR A 172 -11.08 7.28 -4.33
CA THR A 172 -11.96 6.18 -4.73
C THR A 172 -12.04 5.09 -3.66
N LEU A 173 -10.98 4.92 -2.88
CA LEU A 173 -10.85 3.85 -1.89
C LEU A 173 -11.28 4.26 -0.46
N GLN A 174 -11.44 5.55 -0.18
CA GLN A 174 -11.66 6.11 1.17
C GLN A 174 -12.88 5.57 1.93
N SER A 175 -13.87 5.00 1.23
CA SER A 175 -15.07 4.40 1.83
C SER A 175 -14.95 2.88 2.05
N SER A 176 -13.86 2.27 1.59
CA SER A 176 -13.65 0.83 1.67
C SER A 176 -12.71 0.45 2.82
N THR A 177 -13.04 -0.64 3.50
CA THR A 177 -12.20 -1.26 4.54
C THR A 177 -11.28 -2.36 4.00
N LEU A 178 -11.39 -2.65 2.69
CA LEU A 178 -10.44 -3.43 1.92
C LEU A 178 -10.10 -2.58 0.70
N GLN A 179 -8.85 -2.17 0.58
CA GLN A 179 -8.39 -1.22 -0.42
C GLN A 179 -7.30 -1.87 -1.23
N ARG A 180 -7.39 -1.81 -2.56
CA ARG A 180 -6.32 -2.25 -3.47
C ARG A 180 -6.09 -1.23 -4.56
N SER A 181 -4.83 -0.96 -4.83
CA SER A 181 -4.36 -0.11 -5.91
C SER A 181 -3.10 -0.68 -6.53
N GLU A 182 -2.87 -0.31 -7.79
CA GLU A 182 -1.77 -0.80 -8.60
C GLU A 182 -1.03 0.36 -9.21
N TRP A 183 0.28 0.25 -9.28
CA TRP A 183 1.14 1.16 -10.01
C TRP A 183 1.95 0.36 -11.03
N GLU A 184 1.73 0.64 -12.31
CA GLU A 184 2.47 0.04 -13.42
C GLU A 184 3.51 1.00 -13.98
N PHE A 185 4.69 0.48 -14.31
CA PHE A 185 5.75 1.24 -14.98
C PHE A 185 6.67 0.28 -15.77
N SER A 186 7.34 0.79 -16.79
CA SER A 186 8.28 0.02 -17.62
C SER A 186 9.75 0.26 -17.24
N SER A 187 10.09 1.47 -16.81
CA SER A 187 11.42 1.80 -16.29
C SER A 187 11.37 3.07 -15.46
N GLU A 188 12.22 3.15 -14.43
CA GLU A 188 12.49 4.41 -13.75
C GLU A 188 13.76 5.03 -14.34
N ARG A 189 13.65 6.25 -14.89
CA ARG A 189 14.79 6.97 -15.47
C ARG A 189 15.60 7.76 -14.45
N ASN A 190 15.00 8.06 -13.30
CA ASN A 190 15.61 8.84 -12.24
C ASN A 190 16.02 7.91 -11.10
N ASP A 191 17.14 8.23 -10.47
CA ASP A 191 17.53 7.54 -9.25
C ASP A 191 16.71 8.07 -8.06
N TYR A 192 15.74 7.28 -7.62
CA TYR A 192 14.93 7.54 -6.43
C TYR A 192 15.45 6.76 -5.21
N GLY A 193 16.69 6.27 -5.26
CA GLY A 193 17.26 5.40 -4.26
C GLY A 193 16.75 3.96 -4.37
N GLU A 194 17.10 3.15 -3.38
CA GLU A 194 16.83 1.71 -3.37
C GLU A 194 15.65 1.30 -2.47
N SER A 195 14.87 2.28 -2.03
CA SER A 195 13.75 2.06 -1.12
C SER A 195 12.61 2.94 -1.54
N TRP A 196 11.44 2.32 -1.60
CA TRP A 196 10.19 3.05 -1.51
C TRP A 196 9.69 2.96 -0.08
N TYR A 197 8.78 3.85 0.27
CA TYR A 197 8.19 3.93 1.60
C TYR A 197 6.68 3.91 1.46
N LEU A 198 6.07 2.86 1.98
CA LEU A 198 4.63 2.78 2.13
C LEU A 198 4.23 3.51 3.42
N VAL A 199 3.56 4.64 3.26
CA VAL A 199 2.97 5.41 4.36
C VAL A 199 1.52 4.99 4.51
N ILE A 200 1.12 4.51 5.69
CA ILE A 200 -0.26 4.15 6.03
C ILE A 200 -0.75 5.10 7.10
N ARG A 201 -1.92 5.70 6.92
CA ARG A 201 -2.49 6.68 7.86
C ARG A 201 -3.80 6.14 8.43
N ALA A 202 -4.05 6.43 9.70
CA ALA A 202 -5.33 6.19 10.34
C ALA A 202 -5.88 7.50 10.88
N GLN A 203 -7.04 7.92 10.40
CA GLN A 203 -7.70 9.16 10.81
C GLN A 203 -8.99 8.84 11.55
N ARG A 204 -9.11 9.35 12.78
CA ARG A 204 -10.36 9.29 13.55
C ARG A 204 -11.41 10.10 12.82
N THR A 205 -12.58 9.50 12.62
CA THR A 205 -13.76 10.21 12.11
C THR A 205 -14.73 10.43 13.26
N TRP A 206 -15.39 9.36 13.73
CA TRP A 206 -16.29 9.43 14.87
C TRP A 206 -16.08 8.32 15.89
N ALA A 207 -15.09 7.44 15.67
CA ALA A 207 -14.78 6.39 16.63
C ALA A 207 -14.67 6.98 18.05
N PRO A 208 -15.25 6.31 19.06
CA PRO A 208 -15.27 6.82 20.43
C PRO A 208 -13.84 6.98 20.94
N GLU A 209 -13.62 7.89 21.90
CA GLU A 209 -12.29 8.15 22.47
C GLU A 209 -11.63 6.89 23.05
N THR A 210 -12.44 5.94 23.54
CA THR A 210 -11.98 4.61 24.00
C THR A 210 -11.40 3.74 22.89
N PHE A 211 -11.70 4.02 21.63
CA PHE A 211 -11.08 3.36 20.47
C PHE A 211 -9.85 4.17 20.07
N THR A 212 -8.70 3.82 20.63
CA THR A 212 -7.45 4.59 20.50
C THR A 212 -6.57 4.14 19.35
N GLU A 213 -6.79 2.92 18.84
CA GLU A 213 -5.94 2.29 17.84
C GLU A 213 -6.74 1.43 16.87
N GLN A 214 -6.25 1.28 15.64
CA GLN A 214 -6.87 0.51 14.57
C GLN A 214 -5.96 -0.64 14.16
N ARG A 215 -6.47 -1.87 14.20
CA ARG A 215 -5.79 -3.02 13.59
C ARG A 215 -5.89 -2.95 12.08
N PHE A 216 -4.84 -3.38 11.39
CA PHE A 216 -4.82 -3.47 9.95
C PHE A 216 -3.85 -4.54 9.47
N ALA A 217 -4.00 -4.93 8.22
CA ALA A 217 -3.00 -5.67 7.49
C ALA A 217 -2.77 -5.06 6.11
N THR A 218 -1.54 -5.12 5.64
CA THR A 218 -1.14 -4.60 4.34
C THR A 218 -0.30 -5.62 3.58
N THR A 219 -0.40 -5.60 2.26
CA THR A 219 0.48 -6.35 1.38
C THR A 219 1.07 -5.43 0.33
N VAL A 220 2.34 -5.62 -0.01
CA VAL A 220 2.98 -4.99 -1.17
C VAL A 220 3.53 -6.10 -2.05
N THR A 221 2.96 -6.23 -3.25
CA THR A 221 3.38 -7.21 -4.24
C THR A 221 4.16 -6.51 -5.34
N LEU A 222 5.41 -6.94 -5.54
CA LEU A 222 6.25 -6.55 -6.66
C LEU A 222 6.17 -7.64 -7.73
N GLN A 223 5.89 -7.26 -8.97
CA GLN A 223 5.80 -8.17 -10.11
C GLN A 223 6.56 -7.57 -11.30
N ALA A 224 7.33 -8.40 -12.02
CA ALA A 224 7.96 -8.03 -13.28
C ALA A 224 7.81 -9.14 -14.32
N GLU A 225 7.88 -8.78 -15.60
CA GLU A 225 7.97 -9.76 -16.69
C GLU A 225 9.36 -10.41 -16.76
N GLU A 226 10.42 -9.64 -16.48
CA GLU A 226 11.82 -10.05 -16.36
C GLU A 226 12.48 -9.12 -15.32
N PRO A 227 13.48 -9.53 -14.50
CA PRO A 227 14.08 -10.86 -14.27
C PRO A 227 13.38 -11.65 -13.14
N GLU A 228 13.98 -12.76 -12.70
CA GLU A 228 13.64 -13.46 -11.45
C GLU A 228 13.83 -12.52 -10.23
N LEU A 229 12.72 -11.99 -9.72
CA LEU A 229 12.63 -11.09 -8.57
C LEU A 229 12.76 -11.78 -7.22
N TYR A 230 12.34 -13.06 -7.11
CA TYR A 230 12.22 -13.72 -5.82
C TYR A 230 13.56 -13.78 -5.08
N ALA A 231 14.58 -14.38 -5.68
CA ALA A 231 15.91 -14.46 -5.08
C ALA A 231 16.51 -13.07 -4.80
N LEU A 232 16.24 -12.12 -5.69
CA LEU A 232 16.81 -10.77 -5.63
C LEU A 232 16.27 -9.97 -4.44
N ILE A 233 14.95 -9.91 -4.29
CA ILE A 233 14.30 -9.20 -3.20
C ILE A 233 14.53 -9.91 -1.87
N GLN A 234 14.48 -11.26 -1.83
CA GLN A 234 14.77 -12.00 -0.60
C GLN A 234 16.17 -11.72 -0.07
N ASN A 235 17.19 -11.75 -0.94
CA ASN A 235 18.55 -11.41 -0.55
C ASN A 235 18.64 -9.97 -0.02
N ARG A 236 17.95 -9.02 -0.67
CA ARG A 236 17.94 -7.62 -0.22
C ARG A 236 17.29 -7.45 1.15
N ILE A 237 16.13 -8.08 1.37
CA ILE A 237 15.43 -8.06 2.67
C ILE A 237 16.34 -8.64 3.74
N ARG A 238 16.96 -9.80 3.50
CA ARG A 238 17.85 -10.47 4.45
C ARG A 238 19.05 -9.59 4.81
N LEU A 239 19.71 -9.00 3.82
CA LEU A 239 20.86 -8.12 4.04
C LEU A 239 20.47 -6.87 4.86
N ARG A 240 19.32 -6.26 4.54
CA ARG A 240 18.84 -5.09 5.29
C ARG A 240 18.43 -5.42 6.72
N GLN A 241 17.78 -6.57 6.95
CA GLN A 241 17.46 -7.04 8.29
C GLN A 241 18.73 -7.24 9.13
N GLN A 242 19.79 -7.80 8.54
CA GLN A 242 21.09 -7.95 9.21
C GLN A 242 21.76 -6.61 9.52
N GLN A 243 21.74 -5.65 8.59
CA GLN A 243 22.28 -4.31 8.81
C GLN A 243 21.53 -3.57 9.94
N ARG A 244 20.21 -3.65 9.96
CA ARG A 244 19.37 -3.08 11.03
C ARG A 244 19.64 -3.71 12.39
N ALA A 245 19.85 -5.03 12.45
CA ALA A 245 20.18 -5.72 13.69
C ALA A 245 21.55 -5.28 14.23
N ARG A 246 22.54 -5.07 13.36
CA ARG A 246 23.87 -4.58 13.75
C ARG A 246 23.88 -3.12 14.19
N ALA A 247 23.09 -2.26 13.54
CA ALA A 247 22.98 -0.85 13.93
C ALA A 247 22.25 -0.62 15.27
N ARG A 248 21.63 -1.66 15.83
CA ARG A 248 20.95 -1.64 17.13
C ARG A 248 21.80 -2.23 18.27
N GLN A 249 22.99 -2.77 17.97
CA GLN A 249 23.97 -3.26 18.95
C GLN A 249 25.00 -2.17 19.21
#